data_AF-A0AAA9ZV58-F1
#
_entry.id   AF-A0AAA9ZV58-F1
#
_cell.length_a   1.000
_cell.length_b   1.000
_cell.length_c   1.000
_cell.angle_alpha   90.00
_cell.angle_beta   90.00
_cell.angle_gamma   90.00
#
_symmetry.space_group_name_H-M   'P 1'
#
loop_
_entity.id
_entity.type
_entity.pdbx_description
1 polymer ?
#
loop_
_entity_poly.entity_id
_entity_poly.type
_entity_poly.pdbx_seq_one_letter_code
_entity_poly.pdbx_strand_id
1 'polypeptide(L)'
;MHFKEVCNRRCILTSGGVFLLAFGVFFTFCFHSVFRDILYEELKLRPTSRGYDAWVTPPFPLSMDVYFFNWTNPEDLKNHSTKPILEELGPYRFTERPEKVDIVWHNHNSTVSYRKKSVYFFDEEGSNGSLDDVISSINVVALSAANRARTWDYVRRKGVSMGLSLYDQDVFVAKTAGELLFDGYEDNMVLMGKQLFDASEVPFDRVGWFYTRNNSADLIGHYNVHTGVDDIMKIGSMAEWNYKPRTNFFADHCGMLNGSAGEFYPPNLSKDVPIQLFTPDMCRSLPLDFERETEVAGIKGYKYAGGPRTVDNGTMFPETACFNSGEIVPSGVLNISACRFGTPVFMSFPHFYGADEFYLNQVEGLKPNKDKHQFYMTMEPTTGIPLDVAARFQLNILIQSHPSIALYEDVPRVFLPVLWFEQHVTMKPEFTGEIAQALSIPTTARICGIVMLVLGAIMVAWTPIERLMFRGRRRDIVTDATGTEKVLLQQNLAKTAILVPEKEKEAVGEKLSTIVEAHPLIESKAVRLGAENGTTKT
;
A
#
# COMPACT_ATOMS: atom_id res chain seq x y z
N MET A 1 18.61 -40.27 -51.17
CA MET A 1 18.87 -39.35 -50.04
C MET A 1 17.79 -38.28 -49.89
N HIS A 2 17.45 -37.56 -50.96
CA HIS A 2 16.53 -36.40 -50.97
C HIS A 2 15.12 -36.60 -50.35
N PHE A 3 14.54 -37.81 -50.37
CA PHE A 3 13.19 -38.07 -49.83
C PHE A 3 13.17 -38.20 -48.29
N LYS A 4 14.21 -38.80 -47.71
CA LYS A 4 14.34 -38.91 -46.24
C LYS A 4 14.54 -37.53 -45.60
N GLU A 5 15.34 -36.65 -46.23
CA GLU A 5 15.58 -35.29 -45.74
C GLU A 5 14.32 -34.42 -45.77
N VAL A 6 13.52 -34.50 -46.84
CA VAL A 6 12.27 -33.74 -46.97
C VAL A 6 11.20 -34.25 -46.00
N CYS A 7 11.11 -35.56 -45.80
CA CYS A 7 10.17 -36.14 -44.84
C CYS A 7 10.55 -35.77 -43.40
N ASN A 8 11.85 -35.83 -43.07
CA ASN A 8 12.35 -35.46 -41.75
C ASN A 8 12.08 -33.98 -41.44
N ARG A 9 12.36 -33.07 -42.39
CA ARG A 9 12.11 -31.63 -42.23
C ARG A 9 10.63 -31.30 -41.99
N ARG A 10 9.71 -32.00 -42.67
CA ARG A 10 8.27 -31.80 -42.50
C ARG A 10 7.77 -32.32 -41.17
N CYS A 11 8.22 -33.51 -40.75
CA CYS A 11 7.91 -34.06 -39.44
C CYS A 11 8.37 -33.14 -38.31
N ILE A 12 9.59 -32.61 -38.40
CA ILE A 12 10.16 -31.65 -37.43
C ILE A 12 9.33 -30.36 -37.37
N LEU A 13 8.91 -29.81 -38.52
CA LEU A 13 8.11 -28.58 -38.57
C LEU A 13 6.71 -28.79 -37.95
N THR A 14 6.06 -29.93 -38.25
CA THR A 14 4.76 -30.26 -37.67
C THR A 14 4.83 -30.56 -36.18
N SER A 15 5.86 -31.29 -35.72
CA SER A 15 6.04 -31.60 -34.30
C SER A 15 6.35 -30.33 -33.50
N GLY A 16 7.18 -29.43 -34.05
CA GLY A 16 7.45 -28.12 -33.46
C GLY A 16 6.18 -27.26 -33.38
N GLY A 17 5.36 -27.24 -34.44
CA GLY A 17 4.09 -26.53 -34.46
C GLY A 17 3.10 -27.06 -33.41
N VAL A 18 2.96 -28.38 -33.28
CA VAL A 18 2.11 -29.01 -32.25
C VAL A 18 2.61 -28.71 -30.84
N PHE A 19 3.92 -28.72 -30.62
CA PHE A 19 4.52 -28.35 -29.33
C PHE A 19 4.23 -26.88 -28.98
N LEU A 20 4.42 -25.95 -29.93
CA LEU A 20 4.09 -24.54 -29.73
C LEU A 20 2.60 -24.32 -29.44
N LEU A 21 1.72 -25.08 -30.09
CA LEU A 21 0.28 -25.04 -29.78
C LEU A 21 0.00 -25.53 -28.35
N ALA A 22 0.60 -26.65 -27.94
CA ALA A 22 0.40 -27.21 -26.60
C ALA A 22 0.89 -26.25 -25.50
N PHE A 23 2.11 -25.72 -25.62
CA PHE A 23 2.65 -24.73 -24.68
C PHE A 23 1.90 -23.40 -24.73
N GLY A 24 1.49 -22.97 -25.93
CA GLY A 24 0.66 -21.78 -26.11
C GLY A 24 -0.66 -21.89 -25.35
N VAL A 25 -1.36 -23.02 -25.44
CA VAL A 25 -2.59 -23.27 -24.66
C VAL A 25 -2.30 -23.22 -23.16
N PHE A 26 -1.24 -23.88 -22.69
CA PHE A 26 -0.86 -23.87 -21.28
C PHE A 26 -0.59 -22.45 -20.76
N PHE A 27 0.25 -21.68 -21.45
CA PHE A 27 0.62 -20.33 -21.01
C PHE A 27 -0.53 -19.32 -21.11
N THR A 28 -1.46 -19.50 -22.05
CA THR A 28 -2.63 -18.63 -22.19
C THR A 28 -3.72 -18.94 -21.16
N PHE A 29 -3.99 -20.21 -20.85
CA PHE A 29 -5.16 -20.60 -20.03
C PHE A 29 -4.81 -21.17 -18.65
N CYS A 30 -3.73 -21.94 -18.52
CA CYS A 30 -3.38 -22.66 -17.29
C CYS A 30 -2.40 -21.89 -16.41
N PHE A 31 -1.41 -21.22 -17.01
CA PHE A 31 -0.31 -20.59 -16.28
C PHE A 31 -0.76 -19.53 -15.28
N HIS A 32 -1.84 -18.79 -15.56
CA HIS A 32 -2.39 -17.82 -14.61
C HIS A 32 -2.80 -18.46 -13.27
N SER A 33 -3.45 -19.63 -13.31
CA SER A 33 -3.82 -20.36 -12.09
C SER A 33 -2.59 -20.86 -11.36
N VAL A 34 -1.65 -21.47 -12.09
CA VAL A 34 -0.40 -21.99 -11.52
C VAL A 34 0.41 -20.88 -10.86
N PHE A 35 0.54 -19.73 -11.53
CA PHE A 35 1.24 -18.57 -10.99
C PHE A 35 0.55 -18.04 -9.72
N ARG A 36 -0.79 -17.96 -9.70
CA ARG A 36 -1.52 -17.55 -8.51
C ARG A 36 -1.23 -18.49 -7.33
N ASP A 37 -1.22 -19.79 -7.56
CA ASP A 37 -0.96 -20.76 -6.50
C ASP A 37 0.49 -20.66 -5.98
N ILE A 38 1.46 -20.40 -6.87
CA ILE A 38 2.86 -20.09 -6.49
C ILE A 38 2.93 -18.79 -5.69
N LEU A 39 2.27 -17.73 -6.16
CA LEU A 39 2.23 -16.43 -5.48
C LEU A 39 1.67 -16.57 -4.07
N TYR A 40 0.58 -17.33 -3.90
CA TYR A 40 -0.01 -17.55 -2.58
C TYR A 40 0.89 -18.35 -1.64
N GLU A 41 1.67 -19.30 -2.16
CA GLU A 41 2.68 -19.98 -1.34
C GLU A 41 3.84 -19.04 -0.93
N GLU A 42 4.26 -18.13 -1.81
CA GLU A 42 5.32 -17.15 -1.51
C GLU A 42 4.87 -16.07 -0.50
N LEU A 43 3.58 -15.73 -0.49
CA LEU A 43 3.02 -14.76 0.47
C LEU A 43 2.90 -15.33 1.89
N LYS A 44 2.79 -16.65 2.07
CA LYS A 44 2.64 -17.26 3.39
C LYS A 44 3.83 -16.93 4.30
N LEU A 45 3.52 -16.44 5.50
CA LEU A 45 4.54 -16.07 6.48
C LEU A 45 5.10 -17.34 7.14
N ARG A 46 6.40 -17.59 6.96
CA ARG A 46 7.13 -18.73 7.54
C ARG A 46 8.53 -18.26 7.96
N PRO A 47 9.23 -18.94 8.88
CA PRO A 47 10.62 -18.61 9.21
C PRO A 47 11.57 -18.64 8.01
N THR A 48 11.20 -19.39 6.97
CA THR A 48 11.97 -19.56 5.72
C THR A 48 11.42 -18.74 4.56
N SER A 49 10.37 -17.93 4.75
CA SER A 49 9.80 -17.15 3.66
C SER A 49 10.74 -16.00 3.29
N ARG A 50 10.73 -15.60 2.01
CA ARG A 50 11.59 -14.51 1.51
C ARG A 50 11.31 -13.17 2.22
N GLY A 51 10.07 -12.94 2.61
CA GLY A 51 9.64 -11.72 3.31
C GLY A 51 9.87 -11.75 4.83
N TYR A 52 10.41 -12.85 5.40
CA TYR A 52 10.56 -12.99 6.85
C TYR A 52 11.45 -11.91 7.46
N ASP A 53 12.64 -11.69 6.91
CA ASP A 53 13.59 -10.72 7.46
C ASP A 53 13.04 -9.29 7.38
N ALA A 54 12.40 -8.93 6.26
CA ALA A 54 11.74 -7.64 6.09
C ALA A 54 10.53 -7.47 7.03
N TRP A 55 9.86 -8.57 7.39
CA TRP A 55 8.81 -8.56 8.39
C TRP A 55 9.36 -8.38 9.80
N VAL A 56 10.45 -9.07 10.17
CA VAL A 56 11.08 -8.91 11.50
C VAL A 56 11.62 -7.49 11.67
N THR A 57 12.39 -7.03 10.70
CA THR A 57 13.05 -5.73 10.70
C THR A 57 12.89 -5.08 9.33
N PRO A 58 11.90 -4.18 9.16
CA PRO A 58 11.68 -3.47 7.91
C PRO A 58 12.97 -2.81 7.38
N PRO A 59 13.27 -2.96 6.07
CA PRO A 59 14.54 -2.53 5.50
C PRO A 59 14.67 -1.01 5.34
N PHE A 60 13.64 -0.24 5.70
CA PHE A 60 13.64 1.21 5.69
C PHE A 60 13.04 1.78 6.97
N PRO A 61 13.57 2.90 7.46
CA PRO A 61 13.00 3.61 8.59
C PRO A 61 11.60 4.14 8.27
N LEU A 62 10.73 4.23 9.27
CA LEU A 62 9.45 4.92 9.17
C LEU A 62 9.62 6.35 9.69
N SER A 63 8.97 7.33 9.04
CA SER A 63 8.93 8.70 9.56
C SER A 63 7.75 8.85 10.51
N MET A 64 8.00 9.43 11.68
CA MET A 64 6.98 9.86 12.62
C MET A 64 7.12 11.38 12.81
N ASP A 65 6.14 12.12 12.32
CA ASP A 65 6.08 13.57 12.46
C ASP A 65 5.06 13.90 13.54
N VAL A 66 5.45 14.72 14.52
CA VAL A 66 4.55 15.18 15.58
C VAL A 66 4.36 16.69 15.47
N TYR A 67 3.12 17.14 15.61
CA TYR A 67 2.72 18.53 15.57
C TYR A 67 1.98 18.86 16.86
N PHE A 68 2.45 19.84 17.59
CA PHE A 68 1.81 20.31 18.82
C PHE A 68 0.85 21.45 18.54
N PHE A 69 -0.18 21.55 19.37
CA PHE A 69 -1.00 22.75 19.48
C PHE A 69 -0.56 23.52 20.73
N ASN A 70 0.26 24.55 20.54
CA ASN A 70 0.68 25.46 21.60
C ASN A 70 -0.50 26.33 22.01
N TRP A 71 -0.87 26.28 23.29
CA TRP A 71 -2.01 27.00 23.83
C TRP A 71 -1.57 28.37 24.37
N THR A 72 -1.98 29.44 23.68
CA THR A 72 -1.42 30.79 23.89
C THR A 72 -2.14 31.62 24.96
N ASN A 73 -3.38 31.27 25.31
CA ASN A 73 -4.19 31.95 26.33
C ASN A 73 -4.76 31.01 27.41
N PRO A 74 -3.93 30.19 28.08
CA PRO A 74 -4.42 29.20 29.05
C PRO A 74 -5.07 29.81 30.29
N GLU A 75 -4.60 30.98 30.72
CA GLU A 75 -5.12 31.73 31.86
C GLU A 75 -6.58 32.15 31.68
N ASP A 76 -7.00 32.33 30.42
CA ASP A 76 -8.36 32.73 30.06
C ASP A 76 -9.34 31.54 30.04
N LEU A 77 -8.92 30.32 30.41
CA LEU A 77 -9.78 29.13 30.35
C LEU A 77 -11.13 29.34 31.07
N LYS A 78 -11.13 30.01 32.22
CA LYS A 78 -12.35 30.28 33.02
C LYS A 78 -13.17 31.45 32.47
N ASN A 79 -12.64 32.21 31.52
CA ASN A 79 -13.37 33.27 30.85
C ASN A 79 -14.22 32.69 29.72
N HIS A 80 -15.50 32.47 30.00
CA HIS A 80 -16.47 31.90 29.05
C HIS A 80 -16.71 32.76 27.79
N SER A 81 -16.19 33.98 27.72
CA SER A 81 -16.29 34.84 26.53
C SER A 81 -15.15 34.62 25.53
N THR A 82 -14.09 33.91 25.93
CA THR A 82 -12.90 33.67 25.13
C THR A 82 -12.73 32.18 24.84
N LYS A 83 -12.27 31.85 23.64
CA LYS A 83 -11.95 30.48 23.24
C LYS A 83 -10.46 30.20 23.44
N PRO A 84 -10.06 28.93 23.64
CA PRO A 84 -8.66 28.54 23.52
C PRO A 84 -8.12 28.88 22.13
N ILE A 85 -6.99 29.59 22.08
CA ILE A 85 -6.27 29.95 20.87
C ILE A 85 -5.06 29.05 20.74
N LEU A 86 -4.97 28.33 19.63
CA LEU A 86 -3.95 27.32 19.39
C LEU A 86 -3.06 27.72 18.22
N GLU A 87 -1.76 27.54 18.40
CA GLU A 87 -0.75 27.69 17.34
C GLU A 87 -0.11 26.33 17.07
N GLU A 88 -0.11 25.90 15.81
CA GLU A 88 0.54 24.65 15.43
C GLU A 88 2.06 24.83 15.39
N LEU A 89 2.78 23.96 16.10
CA LEU A 89 4.24 23.87 16.10
C LEU A 89 4.67 22.50 15.57
N GLY A 90 5.55 22.47 14.57
CA GLY A 90 6.10 21.24 14.02
C GLY A 90 6.36 21.32 12.50
N PRO A 91 6.72 20.18 11.87
CA PRO A 91 6.86 18.87 12.51
C PRO A 91 8.08 18.79 13.42
N TYR A 92 7.95 18.01 14.50
CA TYR A 92 9.04 17.38 15.23
C TYR A 92 9.18 15.95 14.68
N ARG A 93 10.16 15.72 13.82
CA ARG A 93 10.33 14.48 13.08
C ARG A 93 11.22 13.50 13.82
N PHE A 94 10.79 12.25 13.83
CA PHE A 94 11.54 11.11 14.34
C PHE A 94 11.62 10.02 13.29
N THR A 95 12.81 9.46 13.13
CA THR A 95 13.03 8.20 12.42
C THR A 95 12.77 7.04 13.38
N GLU A 96 11.74 6.23 13.10
CA GLU A 96 11.44 4.98 13.81
C GLU A 96 12.17 3.81 13.14
N ARG A 97 12.87 3.01 13.95
CA ARG A 97 13.39 1.69 13.57
C ARG A 97 12.69 0.60 14.37
N PRO A 98 11.65 -0.04 13.83
CA PRO A 98 10.97 -1.13 14.50
C PRO A 98 11.67 -2.47 14.28
N GLU A 99 11.54 -3.34 15.28
CA GLU A 99 12.02 -4.72 15.30
C GLU A 99 10.99 -5.59 16.02
N LYS A 100 10.68 -6.76 15.46
CA LYS A 100 9.87 -7.77 16.16
C LYS A 100 10.75 -8.62 17.05
N VAL A 101 10.38 -8.69 18.32
CA VAL A 101 11.09 -9.45 19.35
C VAL A 101 10.18 -10.52 19.94
N ASP A 102 10.78 -11.52 20.59
CA ASP A 102 10.07 -12.64 21.24
C ASP A 102 9.14 -13.40 20.28
N ILE A 103 9.62 -13.68 19.08
CA ILE A 103 8.85 -14.34 18.04
C ILE A 103 8.65 -15.83 18.39
N VAL A 104 7.39 -16.26 18.48
CA VAL A 104 7.00 -17.64 18.78
C VAL A 104 6.00 -18.13 17.73
N TRP A 105 6.31 -19.25 17.09
CA TRP A 105 5.49 -19.83 16.03
C TRP A 105 4.55 -20.92 16.54
N HIS A 106 3.29 -20.85 16.14
CA HIS A 106 2.23 -21.76 16.59
C HIS A 106 1.67 -22.55 15.40
N ASN A 107 2.33 -23.66 15.07
CA ASN A 107 1.95 -24.49 13.91
C ASN A 107 0.55 -25.13 14.05
N HIS A 108 0.06 -25.33 15.27
CA HIS A 108 -1.21 -26.02 15.53
C HIS A 108 -2.45 -25.19 15.13
N ASN A 109 -2.32 -23.85 15.11
CA ASN A 109 -3.39 -22.92 14.75
C ASN A 109 -2.96 -21.92 13.65
N SER A 110 -1.79 -22.15 13.03
CA SER A 110 -1.22 -21.32 11.96
C SER A 110 -1.05 -19.85 12.33
N THR A 111 -0.67 -19.55 13.57
CA THR A 111 -0.40 -18.18 14.05
C THR A 111 1.06 -17.96 14.44
N VAL A 112 1.46 -16.70 14.56
CA VAL A 112 2.76 -16.27 15.08
C VAL A 112 2.54 -15.19 16.13
N SER A 113 3.24 -15.32 17.25
CA SER A 113 3.26 -14.37 18.35
C SER A 113 4.54 -13.55 18.36
N TYR A 114 4.46 -12.27 18.71
CA TYR A 114 5.62 -11.39 18.84
C TYR A 114 5.28 -10.13 19.65
N ARG A 115 6.30 -9.39 20.05
CA ARG A 115 6.19 -7.99 20.51
C ARG A 115 6.89 -7.06 19.52
N LYS A 116 6.46 -5.80 19.44
CA LYS A 116 7.09 -4.78 18.61
C LYS A 116 7.94 -3.86 19.48
N LYS A 117 9.25 -3.81 19.20
CA LYS A 117 10.21 -2.91 19.83
C LYS A 117 10.60 -1.82 18.83
N SER A 118 10.52 -0.56 19.20
CA SER A 118 10.89 0.55 18.31
C SER A 118 11.91 1.47 18.95
N VAL A 119 12.93 1.87 18.19
CA VAL A 119 13.89 2.91 18.58
C VAL A 119 13.61 4.16 17.76
N TYR A 120 13.48 5.30 18.43
CA TYR A 120 13.17 6.59 17.82
C TYR A 120 14.39 7.50 17.84
N PHE A 121 14.74 8.06 16.69
CA PHE A 121 15.84 9.00 16.52
C PHE A 121 15.29 10.34 16.06
N PHE A 122 15.54 11.41 16.80
CA PHE A 122 15.14 12.75 16.40
C PHE A 122 15.89 13.16 15.12
N ASP A 123 15.15 13.67 14.13
CA ASP A 123 15.66 14.17 12.86
C ASP A 123 15.56 15.70 12.87
N GLU A 124 16.62 16.36 13.29
CA GLU A 124 16.68 17.82 13.40
C GLU A 124 16.58 18.49 12.02
N GLU A 125 17.19 17.92 10.98
CA GLU A 125 17.16 18.47 9.62
C GLU A 125 15.77 18.39 8.98
N GLY A 126 15.02 17.32 9.28
CA GLY A 126 13.65 17.13 8.83
C GLY A 126 12.59 17.81 9.70
N SER A 127 12.99 18.45 10.81
CA SER A 127 12.10 19.14 11.74
C SER A 127 12.07 20.65 11.49
N ASN A 128 10.98 21.30 11.87
CA ASN A 128 10.84 22.76 11.84
C ASN A 128 10.94 23.40 13.24
N GLY A 129 11.30 22.61 14.24
CA GLY A 129 11.44 23.01 15.64
C GLY A 129 12.50 22.19 16.37
N SER A 130 12.90 22.65 17.56
CA SER A 130 13.85 21.96 18.45
C SER A 130 13.12 21.21 19.55
N LEU A 131 13.69 20.11 20.05
CA LEU A 131 13.16 19.44 21.24
C LEU A 131 13.17 20.33 22.49
N ASP A 132 13.93 21.43 22.47
CA ASP A 132 13.96 22.45 23.53
C ASP A 132 12.83 23.50 23.43
N ASP A 133 12.03 23.48 22.35
CA ASP A 133 10.92 24.40 22.17
C ASP A 133 9.92 24.25 23.31
N VAL A 134 9.59 25.36 23.98
CA VAL A 134 8.65 25.36 25.11
C VAL A 134 7.23 25.46 24.60
N ILE A 135 6.40 24.50 25.00
CA ILE A 135 5.02 24.34 24.57
C ILE A 135 4.13 24.43 25.79
N SER A 136 3.18 25.36 25.73
CA SER A 136 2.10 25.49 26.69
C SER A 136 0.99 24.50 26.33
N SER A 137 0.69 23.56 27.21
CA SER A 137 -0.33 22.52 27.01
C SER A 137 -1.13 22.27 28.28
N ILE A 138 -2.27 21.59 28.16
CA ILE A 138 -3.10 21.21 29.30
C ILE A 138 -2.30 20.35 30.30
N ASN A 139 -2.45 20.64 31.59
CA ASN A 139 -1.95 19.77 32.66
C ASN A 139 -2.79 18.48 32.71
N VAL A 140 -2.36 17.48 31.95
CA VAL A 140 -3.06 16.20 31.83
C VAL A 140 -3.11 15.45 33.16
N VAL A 141 -2.13 15.62 34.05
CA VAL A 141 -2.09 14.94 35.36
C VAL A 141 -3.19 15.49 36.26
N ALA A 142 -3.22 16.81 36.44
CA ALA A 142 -4.23 17.47 37.27
C ALA A 142 -5.65 17.19 36.75
N LEU A 143 -5.84 17.26 35.42
CA LEU A 143 -7.13 16.98 34.81
C LEU A 143 -7.53 15.51 34.94
N SER A 144 -6.60 14.56 34.79
CA SER A 144 -6.87 13.13 34.97
C SER A 144 -7.27 12.81 36.41
N ALA A 145 -6.60 13.42 37.39
CA ALA A 145 -6.96 13.28 38.80
C ALA A 145 -8.37 13.83 39.07
N ALA A 146 -8.70 14.99 38.52
CA ALA A 146 -10.03 15.58 38.65
C ALA A 146 -11.13 14.74 37.98
N ASN A 147 -10.88 14.26 36.76
CA ASN A 147 -11.82 13.42 36.01
C ASN A 147 -12.06 12.08 36.70
N ARG A 148 -11.01 11.44 37.22
CA ARG A 148 -11.12 10.20 38.00
C ARG A 148 -11.92 10.41 39.29
N ALA A 149 -11.71 11.54 39.96
CA ALA A 149 -12.40 11.88 41.21
C ALA A 149 -13.88 12.27 40.99
N ARG A 150 -14.33 12.49 39.75
CA ARG A 150 -15.70 12.95 39.44
C ARG A 150 -16.79 12.07 40.03
N THR A 151 -16.56 10.76 40.09
CA THR A 151 -17.52 9.76 40.61
C THR A 151 -17.33 9.46 42.09
N TRP A 152 -16.35 10.07 42.75
CA TRP A 152 -16.09 9.86 44.18
C TRP A 152 -17.03 10.69 45.06
N ASP A 153 -17.14 10.30 46.33
CA ASP A 153 -17.88 11.07 47.32
C ASP A 153 -17.29 12.48 47.52
N TYR A 154 -18.08 13.38 48.09
CA TYR A 154 -17.75 14.79 48.24
C TYR A 154 -16.43 15.02 49.00
N VAL A 155 -16.18 14.25 50.07
CA VAL A 155 -15.00 14.42 50.92
C VAL A 155 -13.74 14.06 50.15
N ARG A 156 -13.76 12.95 49.41
CA ARG A 156 -12.62 12.56 48.56
C ARG A 156 -12.38 13.55 47.42
N ARG A 157 -13.43 14.09 46.79
CA ARG A 157 -13.29 15.15 45.77
C ARG A 157 -12.63 16.42 46.34
N LYS A 158 -13.05 16.86 47.53
CA LYS A 158 -12.40 17.99 48.23
C LYS A 158 -10.96 17.67 48.64
N GLY A 159 -10.67 16.42 49.00
CA GLY A 159 -9.29 15.96 49.23
C GLY A 159 -8.41 16.13 48.00
N VAL A 160 -8.89 15.73 46.81
CA VAL A 160 -8.18 15.96 45.53
C VAL A 160 -8.01 17.45 45.27
N SER A 161 -9.06 18.26 45.46
CA SER A 161 -8.97 19.71 45.32
C SER A 161 -7.91 20.33 46.23
N MET A 162 -7.84 19.89 47.49
CA MET A 162 -6.84 20.36 48.45
C MET A 162 -5.43 19.92 48.02
N GLY A 163 -5.26 18.69 47.57
CA GLY A 163 -3.98 18.19 47.05
C GLY A 163 -3.48 19.03 45.87
N LEU A 164 -4.33 19.27 44.87
CA LEU A 164 -3.98 20.12 43.73
C LEU A 164 -3.55 21.53 44.16
N SER A 165 -4.25 22.13 45.14
CA SER A 165 -3.87 23.44 45.68
C SER A 165 -2.59 23.42 46.52
N LEU A 166 -2.34 22.36 47.30
CA LEU A 166 -1.13 22.23 48.13
C LEU A 166 0.15 22.06 47.31
N TYR A 167 0.03 21.46 46.12
CA TYR A 167 1.14 21.26 45.18
C TYR A 167 1.18 22.31 44.07
N ASP A 168 0.50 23.45 44.27
CA ASP A 168 0.43 24.58 43.35
C ASP A 168 0.19 24.16 41.89
N GLN A 169 -0.74 23.22 41.68
CA GLN A 169 -1.09 22.72 40.36
C GLN A 169 -1.92 23.73 39.58
N ASP A 170 -1.57 23.91 38.32
CA ASP A 170 -2.28 24.76 37.37
C ASP A 170 -3.04 23.92 36.31
N VAL A 171 -3.96 24.56 35.58
CA VAL A 171 -4.71 23.95 34.47
C VAL A 171 -3.81 23.63 33.29
N PHE A 172 -2.68 24.31 33.14
CA PHE A 172 -1.72 24.13 32.05
C PHE A 172 -0.31 23.89 32.59
N VAL A 173 0.57 23.42 31.72
CA VAL A 173 2.01 23.28 31.95
C VAL A 173 2.76 23.82 30.74
N ALA A 174 3.90 24.45 30.99
CA ALA A 174 4.86 24.83 29.95
C ALA A 174 6.08 23.91 30.06
N LYS A 175 6.29 23.08 29.04
CA LYS A 175 7.34 22.04 29.01
C LYS A 175 7.98 22.00 27.64
N THR A 176 9.20 21.49 27.56
CA THR A 176 9.86 21.35 26.25
C THR A 176 9.18 20.27 25.41
N ALA A 177 9.32 20.33 24.09
CA ALA A 177 8.83 19.29 23.19
C ALA A 177 9.40 17.91 23.56
N GLY A 178 10.69 17.82 23.92
CA GLY A 178 11.34 16.59 24.38
C GLY A 178 10.69 16.01 25.64
N GLU A 179 10.44 16.87 26.64
CA GLU A 179 9.75 16.53 27.89
C GLU A 179 8.32 16.03 27.65
N LEU A 180 7.56 16.67 26.76
CA LEU A 180 6.19 16.27 26.44
C LEU A 180 6.13 14.97 25.63
N LEU A 181 7.19 14.62 24.89
CA LEU A 181 7.24 13.43 24.02
C LEU A 181 7.88 12.22 24.72
N PHE A 182 9.18 12.05 24.56
CA PHE A 182 9.90 10.81 24.89
C PHE A 182 10.66 10.88 26.21
N ASP A 183 11.18 12.04 26.60
CA ASP A 183 12.01 12.18 27.81
C ASP A 183 11.15 12.10 29.08
N GLY A 184 9.94 12.65 29.00
CA GLY A 184 9.01 12.76 30.12
C GLY A 184 9.46 13.78 31.15
N TYR A 185 8.53 14.56 31.69
CA TYR A 185 8.80 15.44 32.83
C TYR A 185 8.34 14.81 34.15
N GLU A 186 9.01 15.20 35.23
CA GLU A 186 8.62 14.81 36.58
C GLU A 186 7.45 15.67 37.06
N ASP A 187 6.49 15.02 37.71
CA ASP A 187 5.31 15.67 38.27
C ASP A 187 5.07 15.17 39.70
N ASN A 188 4.96 16.10 40.64
CA ASN A 188 4.81 15.79 42.07
C ASN A 188 3.54 14.99 42.37
N MET A 189 2.46 15.20 41.60
CA MET A 189 1.21 14.46 41.77
C MET A 189 1.32 13.03 41.28
N VAL A 190 2.13 12.76 40.25
CA VAL A 190 2.43 11.39 39.82
C VAL A 190 3.22 10.65 40.89
N LEU A 191 4.25 11.29 41.45
CA LEU A 191 5.06 10.70 42.53
C LEU A 191 4.21 10.38 43.77
N MET A 192 3.31 11.28 44.15
CA MET A 192 2.36 11.05 45.25
C MET A 192 1.35 9.95 44.88
N GLY A 193 0.81 9.97 43.66
CA GLY A 193 -0.16 8.99 43.18
C GLY A 193 0.36 7.56 43.27
N LYS A 194 1.65 7.33 42.96
CA LYS A 194 2.30 6.02 43.10
C LYS A 194 2.37 5.51 44.55
N GLN A 195 2.33 6.40 45.55
CA GLN A 195 2.32 6.01 46.96
C GLN A 195 0.90 5.72 47.48
N LEU A 196 -0.12 6.30 46.85
CA LEU A 196 -1.52 6.24 47.30
C LEU A 196 -2.38 5.24 46.53
N PHE A 197 -2.01 4.91 45.29
CA PHE A 197 -2.78 4.05 44.39
C PHE A 197 -1.96 2.85 43.93
N ASP A 198 -2.65 1.84 43.40
CA ASP A 198 -1.99 0.65 42.86
C ASP A 198 -1.15 1.00 41.63
N ALA A 199 -0.07 0.25 41.42
CA ALA A 199 0.83 0.43 40.27
C ALA A 199 0.12 0.27 38.90
N SER A 200 -1.01 -0.45 38.85
CA SER A 200 -1.83 -0.56 37.64
C SER A 200 -2.61 0.72 37.31
N GLU A 201 -2.83 1.59 38.30
CA GLU A 201 -3.54 2.87 38.13
C GLU A 201 -2.58 4.00 37.77
N VAL A 202 -1.36 3.98 38.32
CA VAL A 202 -0.30 4.96 38.04
C VAL A 202 0.98 4.21 37.64
N PRO A 203 1.06 3.70 36.40
CA PRO A 203 2.15 2.81 35.99
C PRO A 203 3.44 3.53 35.63
N PHE A 204 3.42 4.85 35.47
CA PHE A 204 4.56 5.66 35.03
C PHE A 204 5.06 6.55 36.17
N ASP A 205 6.37 6.83 36.17
CA ASP A 205 7.06 7.77 37.05
C ASP A 205 7.22 9.17 36.46
N ARG A 206 7.13 9.31 35.14
CA ARG A 206 7.15 10.58 34.42
C ARG A 206 5.97 10.71 33.47
N VAL A 207 5.71 11.93 33.05
CA VAL A 207 4.60 12.29 32.17
C VAL A 207 5.13 12.63 30.79
N GLY A 208 4.67 11.92 29.77
CA GLY A 208 4.96 12.21 28.36
C GLY A 208 4.11 11.34 27.45
N TRP A 209 3.74 11.84 26.27
CA TRP A 209 2.83 11.16 25.34
C TRP A 209 3.41 9.86 24.78
N PHE A 210 4.74 9.80 24.65
CA PHE A 210 5.48 8.65 24.16
C PHE A 210 6.52 8.14 25.17
N TYR A 211 6.42 8.58 26.43
CA TYR A 211 7.31 8.15 27.50
C TYR A 211 7.28 6.62 27.63
N THR A 212 8.44 6.01 27.88
CA THR A 212 8.70 4.55 27.89
C THR A 212 8.58 3.80 26.54
N ARG A 213 8.18 4.45 25.44
CA ARG A 213 8.12 3.77 24.13
C ARG A 213 9.49 3.48 23.55
N ASN A 214 10.43 4.39 23.75
CA ASN A 214 11.73 4.29 23.10
C ASN A 214 12.48 3.05 23.61
N ASN A 215 12.92 2.20 22.68
CA ASN A 215 13.67 0.98 22.94
C ASN A 215 12.94 -0.02 23.86
N SER A 216 11.61 0.02 23.89
CA SER A 216 10.76 -0.89 24.68
C SER A 216 9.79 -1.68 23.80
N ALA A 217 9.45 -2.89 24.23
CA ALA A 217 8.46 -3.75 23.60
C ALA A 217 7.18 -3.90 24.45
N ASP A 218 7.14 -3.28 25.62
CA ASP A 218 6.11 -3.57 26.62
C ASP A 218 4.83 -2.74 26.43
N LEU A 219 4.93 -1.51 25.93
CA LEU A 219 3.79 -0.59 25.86
C LEU A 219 2.76 -0.97 24.79
N ILE A 220 3.21 -1.43 23.62
CA ILE A 220 2.32 -1.78 22.50
C ILE A 220 1.63 -3.13 22.74
N GLY A 221 2.25 -3.99 23.55
CA GLY A 221 1.72 -5.29 23.95
C GLY A 221 2.13 -6.43 23.03
N HIS A 222 1.55 -7.60 23.32
CA HIS A 222 1.84 -8.86 22.65
C HIS A 222 0.81 -9.15 21.55
N TYR A 223 1.30 -9.37 20.33
CA TYR A 223 0.48 -9.70 19.17
C TYR A 223 0.46 -11.21 18.95
N ASN A 224 -0.67 -11.74 18.48
CA ASN A 224 -0.78 -13.03 17.82
C ASN A 224 -1.56 -12.84 16.52
N VAL A 225 -0.93 -13.16 15.39
CA VAL A 225 -1.49 -12.94 14.05
C VAL A 225 -1.46 -14.21 13.22
N HIS A 226 -2.42 -14.35 12.31
CA HIS A 226 -2.47 -15.46 11.38
C HIS A 226 -1.38 -15.36 10.30
N THR A 227 -0.71 -16.48 10.04
CA THR A 227 0.41 -16.58 9.09
C THR A 227 -0.03 -16.76 7.63
N GLY A 228 -1.30 -17.12 7.41
CA GLY A 228 -1.84 -17.47 6.10
C GLY A 228 -1.52 -18.90 5.63
N VAL A 229 -0.83 -19.69 6.46
CA VAL A 229 -0.41 -21.06 6.09
C VAL A 229 -1.60 -22.00 5.89
N ASP A 230 -2.61 -21.90 6.76
CA ASP A 230 -3.88 -22.64 6.64
C ASP A 230 -4.75 -22.07 5.52
N ASP A 231 -4.97 -20.76 5.55
CA ASP A 231 -5.79 -20.02 4.60
C ASP A 231 -5.15 -18.67 4.33
N ILE A 232 -4.75 -18.43 3.09
CA ILE A 232 -4.10 -17.18 2.68
C ILE A 232 -5.02 -15.97 2.91
N MET A 233 -6.34 -16.15 2.93
CA MET A 233 -7.29 -15.07 3.21
C MET A 233 -7.26 -14.59 4.67
N LYS A 234 -6.56 -15.29 5.57
CA LYS A 234 -6.36 -14.88 6.96
C LYS A 234 -5.00 -14.20 7.20
N ILE A 235 -4.11 -14.13 6.21
CA ILE A 235 -2.76 -13.59 6.42
C ILE A 235 -2.80 -12.21 7.07
N GLY A 236 -1.99 -12.03 8.12
CA GLY A 236 -1.88 -10.77 8.85
C GLY A 236 -3.04 -10.44 9.78
N SER A 237 -4.15 -11.20 9.73
CA SER A 237 -5.30 -10.94 10.58
C SER A 237 -4.98 -11.21 12.06
N MET A 238 -5.53 -10.36 12.93
CA MET A 238 -5.37 -10.48 14.37
C MET A 238 -6.13 -11.71 14.89
N ALA A 239 -5.44 -12.56 15.65
CA ALA A 239 -6.06 -13.63 16.42
C ALA A 239 -6.22 -13.22 17.88
N GLU A 240 -5.14 -12.73 18.50
CA GLU A 240 -5.16 -12.24 19.89
C GLU A 240 -4.26 -11.01 20.06
N TRP A 241 -4.63 -10.17 21.03
CA TRP A 241 -3.80 -9.09 21.54
C TRP A 241 -3.77 -9.17 23.06
N ASN A 242 -2.57 -9.18 23.64
CA ASN A 242 -2.36 -9.43 25.07
C ASN A 242 -3.08 -10.68 25.57
N TYR A 243 -2.94 -11.79 24.82
CA TYR A 243 -3.48 -13.12 25.14
C TYR A 243 -5.02 -13.18 25.22
N LYS A 244 -5.69 -12.23 24.57
CA LYS A 244 -7.16 -12.15 24.51
C LYS A 244 -7.61 -11.96 23.06
N PRO A 245 -8.71 -12.61 22.64
CA PRO A 245 -9.26 -12.47 21.29
C PRO A 245 -10.09 -11.19 21.10
N ARG A 246 -10.23 -10.39 22.17
CA ARG A 246 -10.98 -9.12 22.20
C ARG A 246 -10.36 -8.17 23.20
N THR A 247 -10.52 -6.87 22.98
CA THR A 247 -10.27 -5.85 23.98
C THR A 247 -11.42 -5.80 25.00
N ASN A 248 -11.09 -5.37 26.21
CA ASN A 248 -12.05 -5.17 27.30
C ASN A 248 -12.53 -3.71 27.40
N PHE A 249 -12.12 -2.85 26.45
CA PHE A 249 -12.39 -1.41 26.50
C PHE A 249 -13.77 -1.05 25.93
N PHE A 250 -14.30 -1.87 25.02
CA PHE A 250 -15.58 -1.65 24.35
C PHE A 250 -16.48 -2.88 24.46
N ALA A 251 -17.79 -2.64 24.53
CA ALA A 251 -18.81 -3.68 24.65
C ALA A 251 -18.97 -4.47 23.34
N ASP A 252 -19.54 -5.67 23.44
CA ASP A 252 -20.00 -6.48 22.30
C ASP A 252 -18.97 -6.65 21.19
N HIS A 253 -19.33 -6.41 19.93
CA HIS A 253 -18.46 -6.57 18.76
C HIS A 253 -17.44 -5.43 18.59
N CYS A 254 -17.65 -4.28 19.25
CA CYS A 254 -16.73 -3.13 19.18
C CYS A 254 -15.35 -3.44 19.79
N GLY A 255 -15.27 -4.39 20.72
CA GLY A 255 -14.02 -4.87 21.29
C GLY A 255 -13.29 -5.94 20.46
N MET A 256 -13.86 -6.40 19.34
CA MET A 256 -13.26 -7.47 18.54
C MET A 256 -12.00 -7.00 17.80
N LEU A 257 -11.01 -7.91 17.70
CA LEU A 257 -9.75 -7.68 16.99
C LEU A 257 -9.91 -7.99 15.50
N ASN A 258 -10.73 -7.20 14.79
CA ASN A 258 -10.95 -7.43 13.36
C ASN A 258 -9.81 -6.84 12.52
N GLY A 259 -9.50 -7.47 11.39
CA GLY A 259 -8.52 -6.96 10.44
C GLY A 259 -7.08 -7.27 10.79
N SER A 260 -6.16 -6.50 10.20
CA SER A 260 -4.72 -6.73 10.25
C SER A 260 -4.03 -5.93 11.36
N ALA A 261 -2.82 -6.37 11.75
CA ALA A 261 -1.88 -5.55 12.52
C ALA A 261 -1.25 -4.40 11.70
N GLY A 262 -1.57 -4.28 10.40
CA GLY A 262 -1.19 -3.17 9.52
C GLY A 262 -0.11 -3.48 8.48
N GLU A 263 0.45 -4.69 8.51
CA GLU A 263 1.61 -5.07 7.69
C GLU A 263 1.24 -5.95 6.50
N PHE A 264 0.38 -6.94 6.75
CA PHE A 264 -0.08 -7.89 5.74
C PHE A 264 -1.60 -7.86 5.61
N TYR A 265 -2.07 -7.96 4.39
CA TYR A 265 -3.49 -8.06 4.08
C TYR A 265 -3.73 -9.20 3.09
N PRO A 266 -4.94 -9.78 3.08
CA PRO A 266 -5.30 -10.81 2.13
C PRO A 266 -5.13 -10.36 0.67
N PRO A 267 -4.74 -11.27 -0.24
CA PRO A 267 -4.68 -10.99 -1.67
C PRO A 267 -6.07 -10.79 -2.28
N ASN A 268 -6.13 -10.24 -3.50
CA ASN A 268 -7.36 -9.91 -4.23
C ASN A 268 -8.30 -8.96 -3.47
N LEU A 269 -7.80 -7.77 -3.13
CA LEU A 269 -8.59 -6.76 -2.45
C LEU A 269 -9.82 -6.35 -3.24
N SER A 270 -10.95 -6.22 -2.54
CA SER A 270 -12.22 -5.72 -3.08
C SER A 270 -12.38 -4.23 -2.84
N LYS A 271 -13.01 -3.53 -3.77
CA LYS A 271 -13.39 -2.12 -3.61
C LYS A 271 -14.64 -1.95 -2.74
N ASP A 272 -15.45 -2.99 -2.61
CA ASP A 272 -16.74 -2.93 -1.92
C ASP A 272 -16.62 -3.22 -0.42
N VAL A 273 -15.47 -3.75 0.01
CA VAL A 273 -15.21 -4.16 1.39
C VAL A 273 -14.10 -3.29 1.99
N PRO A 274 -14.33 -2.66 3.16
CA PRO A 274 -13.29 -1.89 3.82
C PRO A 274 -12.18 -2.79 4.35
N ILE A 275 -10.95 -2.30 4.29
CA ILE A 275 -9.84 -2.93 5.02
C ILE A 275 -9.89 -2.50 6.48
N GLN A 276 -9.43 -3.35 7.39
CA GLN A 276 -9.44 -3.05 8.82
C GLN A 276 -8.02 -3.13 9.39
N LEU A 277 -7.68 -2.16 10.24
CA LEU A 277 -6.43 -2.05 10.96
C LEU A 277 -6.70 -2.07 12.47
N PHE A 278 -6.17 -3.06 13.18
CA PHE A 278 -6.10 -3.00 14.63
C PHE A 278 -4.85 -2.24 15.07
N THR A 279 -5.03 -1.21 15.89
CA THR A 279 -3.91 -0.52 16.52
C THR A 279 -4.16 -0.31 18.02
N PRO A 280 -3.24 -0.73 18.90
CA PRO A 280 -3.34 -0.49 20.33
C PRO A 280 -3.47 1.00 20.69
N ASP A 281 -2.96 1.90 19.85
CA ASP A 281 -3.03 3.33 20.10
C ASP A 281 -4.45 3.89 20.07
N MET A 282 -5.31 3.25 19.29
CA MET A 282 -6.74 3.55 19.17
C MET A 282 -7.60 2.58 19.98
N CYS A 283 -7.00 1.53 20.54
CA CYS A 283 -7.63 0.54 21.42
C CYS A 283 -8.73 -0.31 20.75
N ARG A 284 -8.80 -0.28 19.41
CA ARG A 284 -9.78 -0.99 18.58
C ARG A 284 -9.28 -1.17 17.15
N SER A 285 -10.08 -1.89 16.37
CA SER A 285 -9.96 -1.95 14.91
C SER A 285 -10.64 -0.77 14.23
N LEU A 286 -9.97 -0.23 13.21
CA LEU A 286 -10.37 0.90 12.40
C LEU A 286 -10.65 0.46 10.95
N PRO A 287 -11.87 0.68 10.43
CA PRO A 287 -12.16 0.44 9.01
C PRO A 287 -11.66 1.59 8.14
N LEU A 288 -11.14 1.28 6.96
CA LEU A 288 -10.80 2.23 5.90
C LEU A 288 -11.57 1.84 4.63
N ASP A 289 -12.37 2.78 4.12
CA ASP A 289 -13.21 2.58 2.95
C ASP A 289 -12.41 2.86 1.67
N PHE A 290 -12.73 2.16 0.58
CA PHE A 290 -12.12 2.44 -0.73
C PHE A 290 -12.46 3.86 -1.17
N GLU A 291 -11.45 4.66 -1.53
CA GLU A 291 -11.62 6.01 -2.04
C GLU A 291 -11.47 6.05 -3.57
N ARG A 292 -10.32 5.59 -4.08
CA ARG A 292 -9.99 5.66 -5.50
C ARG A 292 -8.86 4.72 -5.92
N GLU A 293 -8.76 4.48 -7.21
CA GLU A 293 -7.53 3.93 -7.79
C GLU A 293 -6.44 5.01 -7.86
N THR A 294 -5.19 4.61 -7.66
CA THR A 294 -4.02 5.48 -7.75
C THR A 294 -2.82 4.69 -8.26
N GLU A 295 -1.73 5.36 -8.54
CA GLU A 295 -0.46 4.74 -8.89
C GLU A 295 0.61 5.18 -7.91
N VAL A 296 1.45 4.25 -7.45
CA VAL A 296 2.61 4.53 -6.60
C VAL A 296 3.80 3.88 -7.26
N ALA A 297 4.76 4.70 -7.69
CA ALA A 297 6.00 4.24 -8.35
C ALA A 297 5.77 3.24 -9.52
N GLY A 298 4.78 3.48 -10.38
CA GLY A 298 4.48 2.60 -11.51
C GLY A 298 3.52 1.44 -11.21
N ILE A 299 3.14 1.23 -9.94
CA ILE A 299 2.28 0.13 -9.51
C ILE A 299 0.85 0.64 -9.27
N LYS A 300 -0.13 -0.03 -9.88
CA LYS A 300 -1.54 0.21 -9.63
C LYS A 300 -1.88 -0.11 -8.16
N GLY A 301 -2.47 0.86 -7.46
CA GLY A 301 -2.89 0.74 -6.07
C GLY A 301 -4.34 1.14 -5.85
N TYR A 302 -4.97 0.56 -4.84
CA TYR A 302 -6.26 0.97 -4.29
C TYR A 302 -6.00 1.81 -3.04
N LYS A 303 -6.39 3.09 -3.07
CA LYS A 303 -6.31 3.98 -1.92
C LYS A 303 -7.54 3.77 -1.06
N TYR A 304 -7.35 3.16 0.11
CA TYR A 304 -8.33 3.10 1.18
C TYR A 304 -8.08 4.26 2.13
N ALA A 305 -9.14 4.92 2.60
CA ALA A 305 -9.02 6.10 3.42
C ALA A 305 -9.93 6.06 4.64
N GLY A 306 -9.48 6.72 5.70
CA GLY A 306 -10.27 6.97 6.89
C GLY A 306 -11.38 7.95 6.57
N GLY A 307 -12.62 7.46 6.60
CA GLY A 307 -13.83 8.27 6.47
C GLY A 307 -14.53 8.50 7.82
N PRO A 308 -15.74 9.10 7.80
CA PRO A 308 -16.55 9.35 8.99
C PRO A 308 -16.76 8.10 9.87
N ARG A 309 -16.89 6.92 9.25
CA ARG A 309 -17.03 5.62 9.92
C ARG A 309 -15.86 5.24 10.84
N THR A 310 -14.65 5.68 10.50
CA THR A 310 -13.40 5.27 11.16
C THR A 310 -13.35 5.73 12.62
N VAL A 311 -13.76 6.99 12.84
CA VAL A 311 -13.71 7.69 14.12
C VAL A 311 -15.13 7.94 14.67
N ASP A 312 -16.12 7.25 14.13
CA ASP A 312 -17.50 7.39 14.61
C ASP A 312 -17.65 6.81 16.02
N ASN A 313 -18.43 7.52 16.82
CA ASN A 313 -18.74 7.19 18.21
C ASN A 313 -20.11 6.53 18.38
N GLY A 314 -20.75 6.11 17.28
CA GLY A 314 -22.08 5.49 17.28
C GLY A 314 -23.22 6.45 16.98
N THR A 315 -22.93 7.69 16.58
CA THR A 315 -23.96 8.68 16.21
C THR A 315 -24.36 8.60 14.74
N MET A 316 -23.44 8.20 13.85
CA MET A 316 -23.70 8.13 12.41
C MET A 316 -24.00 6.72 11.91
N PHE A 317 -23.37 5.69 12.50
CA PHE A 317 -23.48 4.32 12.03
C PHE A 317 -24.02 3.38 13.12
N PRO A 318 -25.04 2.55 12.86
CA PRO A 318 -25.59 1.64 13.88
C PRO A 318 -24.58 0.62 14.43
N GLU A 319 -23.64 0.16 13.60
CA GLU A 319 -22.61 -0.81 13.96
C GLU A 319 -21.54 -0.26 14.91
N THR A 320 -21.40 1.06 15.02
CA THR A 320 -20.45 1.74 15.93
C THR A 320 -21.11 2.16 17.25
N ALA A 321 -22.40 1.86 17.44
CA ALA A 321 -23.15 2.23 18.64
C ALA A 321 -22.48 1.80 19.96
N CYS A 322 -21.78 0.66 19.99
CA CYS A 322 -21.10 0.16 21.19
C CYS A 322 -19.78 0.89 21.54
N PHE A 323 -19.31 1.83 20.69
CA PHE A 323 -18.21 2.74 21.06
C PHE A 323 -18.68 3.88 21.97
N ASN A 324 -20.00 4.06 22.10
CA ASN A 324 -20.56 4.99 23.06
C ASN A 324 -20.52 4.39 24.47
N SER A 325 -19.42 4.64 25.19
CA SER A 325 -19.22 4.20 26.57
C SER A 325 -19.60 5.28 27.60
N GLY A 326 -20.65 6.06 27.34
CA GLY A 326 -21.11 7.10 28.27
C GLY A 326 -21.98 8.16 27.62
N GLU A 327 -21.47 9.41 27.65
CA GLU A 327 -22.16 10.56 27.07
C GLU A 327 -21.96 10.59 25.56
N ILE A 328 -23.07 10.73 24.83
CA ILE A 328 -23.05 10.94 23.38
C ILE A 328 -22.47 12.33 23.10
N VAL A 329 -21.41 12.38 22.31
CA VAL A 329 -20.80 13.61 21.82
C VAL A 329 -21.01 13.73 20.31
N PRO A 330 -20.88 14.92 19.70
CA PRO A 330 -20.98 15.06 18.24
C PRO A 330 -20.01 14.14 17.48
N SER A 331 -20.28 13.91 16.19
CA SER A 331 -19.52 12.92 15.42
C SER A 331 -18.11 13.40 15.07
N GLY A 332 -17.20 12.45 14.84
CA GLY A 332 -15.83 12.72 14.37
C GLY A 332 -14.73 12.67 15.44
N VAL A 333 -15.09 12.26 16.66
CA VAL A 333 -14.11 11.93 17.72
C VAL A 333 -14.44 10.59 18.36
N LEU A 334 -13.41 9.83 18.73
CA LEU A 334 -13.52 8.56 19.41
C LEU A 334 -13.00 8.67 20.86
N ASN A 335 -13.83 8.32 21.84
CA ASN A 335 -13.41 8.25 23.23
C ASN A 335 -12.53 7.01 23.48
N ILE A 336 -11.29 7.21 23.91
CA ILE A 336 -10.36 6.12 24.28
C ILE A 336 -9.94 6.17 25.74
N SER A 337 -10.69 6.86 26.60
CA SER A 337 -10.36 7.02 28.03
C SER A 337 -10.18 5.68 28.75
N ALA A 338 -10.94 4.65 28.34
CA ALA A 338 -10.92 3.31 28.93
C ALA A 338 -9.55 2.62 28.83
N CYS A 339 -8.77 2.90 27.78
CA CYS A 339 -7.42 2.35 27.61
C CYS A 339 -6.31 3.35 27.93
N ARG A 340 -6.68 4.56 28.36
CA ARG A 340 -5.76 5.62 28.79
C ARG A 340 -5.92 5.92 30.28
N PHE A 341 -6.03 4.88 31.09
CA PHE A 341 -6.08 4.93 32.57
C PHE A 341 -7.16 5.86 33.16
N GLY A 342 -8.21 6.16 32.38
CA GLY A 342 -9.30 7.06 32.78
C GLY A 342 -9.05 8.54 32.47
N THR A 343 -7.92 8.90 31.87
CA THR A 343 -7.69 10.23 31.28
C THR A 343 -8.70 10.48 30.16
N PRO A 344 -9.36 11.65 30.11
CA PRO A 344 -10.45 11.92 29.16
C PRO A 344 -9.92 12.20 27.73
N VAL A 345 -9.30 11.21 27.10
CA VAL A 345 -8.67 11.29 25.77
C VAL A 345 -9.66 10.95 24.66
N PHE A 346 -9.72 11.82 23.66
CA PHE A 346 -10.53 11.67 22.46
C PHE A 346 -9.67 11.75 21.20
N MET A 347 -9.72 10.72 20.36
CA MET A 347 -8.97 10.65 19.11
C MET A 347 -9.80 11.19 17.94
N SER A 348 -9.20 11.94 17.04
CA SER A 348 -9.82 12.42 15.81
C SER A 348 -8.84 12.38 14.65
N PHE A 349 -9.26 12.78 13.45
CA PHE A 349 -8.30 13.20 12.43
C PHE A 349 -7.74 14.60 12.75
N PRO A 350 -6.54 14.95 12.24
CA PRO A 350 -5.94 16.26 12.46
C PRO A 350 -6.83 17.44 12.09
N HIS A 351 -6.74 18.49 12.92
CA HIS A 351 -7.59 19.67 12.92
C HIS A 351 -9.10 19.36 12.87
N PHE A 352 -9.52 18.26 13.49
CA PHE A 352 -10.91 17.77 13.44
C PHE A 352 -11.43 17.58 12.00
N TYR A 353 -10.56 17.18 11.06
CA TYR A 353 -10.96 16.91 9.68
C TYR A 353 -12.09 15.86 9.62
N GLY A 354 -13.21 16.24 9.00
CA GLY A 354 -14.38 15.36 8.85
C GLY A 354 -15.21 15.17 10.12
N ALA A 355 -14.97 15.95 11.18
CA ALA A 355 -15.79 15.98 12.38
C ALA A 355 -16.88 17.07 12.33
N ASP A 356 -17.81 17.02 13.28
CA ASP A 356 -18.84 18.04 13.46
C ASP A 356 -18.24 19.44 13.71
N GLU A 357 -18.83 20.49 13.13
CA GLU A 357 -18.36 21.86 13.30
C GLU A 357 -18.36 22.33 14.76
N PHE A 358 -19.12 21.66 15.64
CA PHE A 358 -19.07 21.84 17.08
C PHE A 358 -17.63 21.91 17.61
N TYR A 359 -16.72 21.04 17.15
CA TYR A 359 -15.33 21.00 17.60
C TYR A 359 -14.51 22.19 17.11
N LEU A 360 -14.69 22.58 15.85
CA LEU A 360 -14.01 23.74 15.26
C LEU A 360 -14.48 25.05 15.88
N ASN A 361 -15.76 25.11 16.29
CA ASN A 361 -16.34 26.30 16.91
C ASN A 361 -15.88 26.52 18.36
N GLN A 362 -15.24 25.52 18.99
CA GLN A 362 -14.77 25.60 20.37
C GLN A 362 -13.39 26.24 20.55
N VAL A 363 -12.55 26.25 19.50
CA VAL A 363 -11.16 26.70 19.57
C VAL A 363 -10.80 27.56 18.34
N GLU A 364 -9.74 28.34 18.44
CA GLU A 364 -9.19 29.11 17.32
C GLU A 364 -7.85 28.54 16.86
N GLY A 365 -7.52 28.69 15.57
CA GLY A 365 -6.23 28.29 14.98
C GLY A 365 -6.26 27.01 14.14
N LEU A 366 -7.35 26.23 14.16
CA LEU A 366 -7.45 25.00 13.39
C LEU A 366 -7.83 25.23 11.92
N LYS A 367 -7.23 24.45 11.01
CA LYS A 367 -7.44 24.53 9.55
C LYS A 367 -7.53 23.14 8.92
N PRO A 368 -8.68 22.44 9.01
CA PRO A 368 -8.82 21.10 8.44
C PRO A 368 -8.58 21.08 6.93
N ASN A 369 -7.77 20.12 6.46
CA ASN A 369 -7.45 19.93 5.06
C ASN A 369 -7.40 18.43 4.74
N LYS A 370 -8.10 18.00 3.68
CA LYS A 370 -8.17 16.59 3.29
C LYS A 370 -6.80 15.99 2.98
N ASP A 371 -6.00 16.64 2.13
CA ASP A 371 -4.75 16.08 1.63
C ASP A 371 -3.70 15.95 2.75
N LYS A 372 -3.74 16.86 3.73
CA LYS A 372 -2.84 16.84 4.88
C LYS A 372 -3.33 15.98 6.05
N HIS A 373 -4.65 15.88 6.28
CA HIS A 373 -5.19 15.35 7.54
C HIS A 373 -5.99 14.05 7.36
N GLN A 374 -6.18 13.56 6.14
CA GLN A 374 -6.83 12.27 5.93
C GLN A 374 -5.84 11.12 6.15
N PHE A 375 -6.19 10.15 6.99
CA PHE A 375 -5.51 8.86 7.05
C PHE A 375 -5.81 8.07 5.78
N TYR A 376 -4.79 7.54 5.10
CA TYR A 376 -4.96 6.57 4.03
C TYR A 376 -3.94 5.44 4.04
N MET A 377 -4.30 4.34 3.39
CA MET A 377 -3.44 3.22 3.02
C MET A 377 -3.67 2.89 1.55
N THR A 378 -2.63 3.06 0.74
CA THR A 378 -2.63 2.64 -0.66
C THR A 378 -2.07 1.22 -0.75
N MET A 379 -2.85 0.31 -1.29
CA MET A 379 -2.58 -1.12 -1.30
C MET A 379 -2.49 -1.64 -2.74
N GLU A 380 -1.54 -2.53 -3.04
CA GLU A 380 -1.56 -3.26 -4.31
C GLU A 380 -2.68 -4.32 -4.28
N PRO A 381 -3.63 -4.30 -5.23
CA PRO A 381 -4.86 -5.09 -5.11
C PRO A 381 -4.67 -6.60 -5.25
N THR A 382 -3.67 -7.07 -5.98
CA THR A 382 -3.47 -8.51 -6.24
C THR A 382 -2.89 -9.23 -5.03
N THR A 383 -1.92 -8.60 -4.37
CA THR A 383 -1.11 -9.17 -3.28
C THR A 383 -1.54 -8.70 -1.91
N GLY A 384 -2.19 -7.54 -1.80
CA GLY A 384 -2.53 -6.93 -0.51
C GLY A 384 -1.34 -6.25 0.17
N ILE A 385 -0.26 -5.94 -0.56
CA ILE A 385 0.93 -5.27 -0.01
C ILE A 385 0.69 -3.75 0.09
N PRO A 386 0.93 -3.11 1.25
CA PRO A 386 0.92 -1.65 1.36
C PRO A 386 2.03 -1.00 0.52
N LEU A 387 1.67 0.01 -0.27
CA LEU A 387 2.59 0.77 -1.12
C LEU A 387 2.89 2.17 -0.56
N ASP A 388 1.89 2.84 -0.01
CA ASP A 388 2.02 4.17 0.60
C ASP A 388 0.98 4.34 1.69
N VAL A 389 1.41 4.65 2.91
CA VAL A 389 0.56 4.72 4.10
C VAL A 389 0.90 5.98 4.87
N ALA A 390 -0.09 6.84 5.10
CA ALA A 390 0.04 8.00 5.98
C ALA A 390 -1.00 7.90 7.11
N ALA A 391 -0.61 7.25 8.22
CA ALA A 391 -1.46 7.12 9.40
C ALA A 391 -1.45 8.41 10.21
N ARG A 392 -2.62 9.07 10.30
CA ARG A 392 -2.74 10.42 10.86
C ARG A 392 -3.83 10.47 11.91
N PHE A 393 -3.49 10.86 13.13
CA PHE A 393 -4.44 11.02 14.21
C PHE A 393 -4.09 12.22 15.09
N GLN A 394 -5.12 12.79 15.69
CA GLN A 394 -5.03 13.87 16.65
C GLN A 394 -5.53 13.41 18.01
N LEU A 395 -4.77 13.79 19.03
CA LEU A 395 -5.10 13.60 20.43
C LEU A 395 -5.76 14.87 20.95
N ASN A 396 -6.96 14.70 21.50
CA ASN A 396 -7.72 15.76 22.14
C ASN A 396 -8.03 15.38 23.59
N ILE A 397 -8.10 16.38 24.45
CA ILE A 397 -8.41 16.21 25.87
C ILE A 397 -9.72 16.95 26.17
N LEU A 398 -10.69 16.24 26.74
CA LEU A 398 -11.95 16.85 27.17
C LEU A 398 -11.75 17.57 28.51
N ILE A 399 -11.82 18.89 28.45
CA ILE A 399 -11.93 19.77 29.61
C ILE A 399 -13.42 19.97 29.91
N GLN A 400 -13.81 19.83 31.17
CA GLN A 400 -15.17 20.07 31.61
C GLN A 400 -15.21 20.42 33.10
N SER A 401 -16.31 21.04 33.54
CA SER A 401 -16.52 21.39 34.94
C SER A 401 -16.52 20.15 35.85
N HIS A 402 -15.77 20.24 36.95
CA HIS A 402 -15.73 19.28 38.04
C HIS A 402 -16.16 19.96 39.34
N PRO A 403 -17.46 19.92 39.70
CA PRO A 403 -17.95 20.53 40.92
C PRO A 403 -17.19 19.99 42.13
N SER A 404 -16.82 20.88 43.06
CA SER A 404 -15.98 20.59 44.25
C SER A 404 -14.47 20.52 44.04
N ILE A 405 -13.95 20.63 42.81
CA ILE A 405 -12.50 20.73 42.53
C ILE A 405 -12.20 22.13 42.00
N ALA A 406 -11.67 23.01 42.86
CA ALA A 406 -11.55 24.44 42.59
C ALA A 406 -10.80 24.80 41.29
N LEU A 407 -9.80 23.98 40.92
CA LEU A 407 -9.04 24.17 39.68
C LEU A 407 -9.93 24.08 38.43
N TYR A 408 -10.91 23.16 38.42
CA TYR A 408 -11.79 22.88 37.29
C TYR A 408 -13.29 23.14 37.59
N GLU A 409 -13.62 23.93 38.60
CA GLU A 409 -15.01 24.09 39.03
C GLU A 409 -15.86 24.86 38.02
N ASP A 410 -15.31 25.91 37.41
CA ASP A 410 -15.99 26.81 36.45
C ASP A 410 -15.24 26.90 35.12
N VAL A 411 -14.80 25.75 34.61
CA VAL A 411 -14.18 25.67 33.27
C VAL A 411 -15.22 25.30 32.21
N PRO A 412 -15.10 25.82 30.98
CA PRO A 412 -15.99 25.47 29.89
C PRO A 412 -15.81 24.00 29.50
N ARG A 413 -16.82 23.45 28.82
CA ARG A 413 -16.71 22.15 28.17
C ARG A 413 -16.04 22.33 26.80
N VAL A 414 -14.82 21.83 26.65
CA VAL A 414 -13.99 21.99 25.44
C VAL A 414 -13.25 20.70 25.13
N PHE A 415 -13.22 20.30 23.86
CA PHE A 415 -12.33 19.25 23.38
C PHE A 415 -11.04 19.91 22.89
N LEU A 416 -10.06 20.05 23.77
CA LEU A 416 -8.82 20.77 23.47
C LEU A 416 -7.86 19.86 22.69
N PRO A 417 -7.51 20.17 21.43
CA PRO A 417 -6.40 19.53 20.73
C PRO A 417 -5.09 19.74 21.46
N VAL A 418 -4.29 18.68 21.59
CA VAL A 418 -2.97 18.74 22.23
C VAL A 418 -1.85 18.56 21.21
N LEU A 419 -1.97 17.51 20.42
CA LEU A 419 -1.04 17.21 19.34
C LEU A 419 -1.73 16.35 18.28
N TRP A 420 -1.15 16.32 17.09
CA TRP A 420 -1.42 15.30 16.11
C TRP A 420 -0.11 14.72 15.59
N PHE A 421 -0.18 13.51 15.07
CA PHE A 421 0.99 12.82 14.54
C PHE A 421 0.68 12.15 13.21
N GLU A 422 1.71 12.04 12.39
CA GLU A 422 1.73 11.29 11.15
C GLU A 422 2.79 10.22 11.24
N GLN A 423 2.41 8.97 11.01
CA GLN A 423 3.34 7.90 10.68
C GLN A 423 3.25 7.64 9.18
N HIS A 424 4.29 8.04 8.45
CA HIS A 424 4.35 7.94 6.99
C HIS A 424 5.38 6.93 6.53
N VAL A 425 4.94 6.08 5.61
CA VAL A 425 5.78 5.07 4.99
C VAL A 425 5.40 4.88 3.53
N THR A 426 6.38 5.05 2.65
CA THR A 426 6.23 4.80 1.22
C THR A 426 7.21 3.71 0.80
N MET A 427 6.74 2.76 -0.01
CA MET A 427 7.57 1.70 -0.56
C MET A 427 8.70 2.30 -1.41
N LYS A 428 9.95 1.93 -1.09
CA LYS A 428 11.11 2.43 -1.83
C LYS A 428 11.14 1.88 -3.27
N PRO A 429 11.64 2.66 -4.25
CA PRO A 429 11.69 2.26 -5.66
C PRO A 429 12.37 0.92 -5.95
N GLU A 430 13.37 0.55 -5.13
CA GLU A 430 14.09 -0.72 -5.24
C GLU A 430 13.14 -1.93 -5.10
N PHE A 431 12.22 -1.88 -4.15
CA PHE A 431 11.24 -2.95 -3.92
C PHE A 431 10.06 -2.88 -4.88
N THR A 432 9.63 -1.66 -5.28
CA THR A 432 8.54 -1.52 -6.25
C THR A 432 8.92 -2.09 -7.61
N GLY A 433 10.19 -2.03 -8.01
CA GLY A 433 10.69 -2.66 -9.24
C GLY A 433 10.49 -4.18 -9.25
N GLU A 434 10.81 -4.86 -8.15
CA GLU A 434 10.62 -6.31 -8.02
C GLU A 434 9.14 -6.70 -8.01
N ILE A 435 8.32 -5.95 -7.28
CA ILE A 435 6.86 -6.17 -7.22
C ILE A 435 6.24 -5.98 -8.61
N ALA A 436 6.57 -4.88 -9.30
CA ALA A 436 6.07 -4.61 -10.64
C ALA A 436 6.45 -5.73 -11.63
N GLN A 437 7.69 -6.22 -11.58
CA GLN A 437 8.13 -7.34 -12.39
C GLN A 437 7.32 -8.60 -12.09
N ALA A 438 7.18 -8.97 -10.81
CA ALA A 438 6.41 -10.14 -10.40
C ALA A 438 4.94 -10.07 -10.86
N LEU A 439 4.30 -8.90 -10.72
CA LEU A 439 2.91 -8.67 -11.15
C LEU A 439 2.74 -8.70 -12.68
N SER A 440 3.80 -8.42 -13.45
CA SER A 440 3.76 -8.45 -14.92
C SER A 440 3.88 -9.87 -15.52
N ILE A 441 4.36 -10.85 -14.75
CA ILE A 441 4.63 -12.22 -15.21
C ILE A 441 3.39 -12.88 -15.84
N PRO A 442 2.19 -12.86 -15.23
CA PRO A 442 1.01 -13.51 -15.82
C PRO A 442 0.60 -12.89 -17.16
N THR A 443 0.65 -11.56 -17.26
CA THR A 443 0.29 -10.84 -18.49
C THR A 443 1.30 -11.13 -19.60
N THR A 444 2.59 -11.08 -19.28
CA THR A 444 3.67 -11.41 -20.22
C THR A 444 3.57 -12.86 -20.69
N ALA A 445 3.38 -13.80 -19.78
CA ALA A 445 3.20 -15.22 -20.11
C ALA A 445 1.98 -15.45 -21.00
N ARG A 446 0.87 -14.76 -20.76
CA ARG A 446 -0.32 -14.83 -21.62
C ARG A 446 -0.03 -14.31 -23.03
N ILE A 447 0.66 -13.17 -23.16
CA ILE A 447 1.08 -12.60 -24.46
C ILE A 447 2.00 -13.58 -25.19
N CYS A 448 3.04 -14.11 -24.52
CA CYS A 448 3.93 -15.13 -25.08
C CYS A 448 3.14 -16.38 -25.52
N GLY A 449 2.17 -16.83 -24.73
CA GLY A 449 1.27 -17.93 -25.06
C GLY A 449 0.49 -17.68 -26.36
N ILE A 450 -0.09 -16.48 -26.53
CA ILE A 450 -0.82 -16.09 -27.74
C ILE A 450 0.13 -16.08 -28.95
N VAL A 451 1.35 -15.55 -28.82
CA VAL A 451 2.35 -15.57 -29.90
C VAL A 451 2.73 -17.00 -30.28
N MET A 452 2.93 -17.89 -29.29
CA MET A 452 3.20 -19.31 -29.54
C MET A 452 2.05 -20.00 -30.27
N LEU A 453 0.79 -19.68 -29.93
CA LEU A 453 -0.39 -20.21 -30.62
C LEU A 453 -0.42 -19.79 -32.10
N VAL A 454 -0.18 -18.51 -32.39
CA VAL A 454 -0.17 -17.98 -33.76
C VAL A 454 0.95 -18.63 -34.59
N LEU A 455 2.17 -18.67 -34.05
CA LEU A 455 3.31 -19.28 -34.74
C LEU A 455 3.11 -20.79 -34.93
N GLY A 456 2.60 -21.49 -33.91
CA GLY A 456 2.27 -22.90 -33.99
C GLY A 456 1.23 -23.20 -35.07
N ALA A 457 0.18 -22.38 -35.16
CA ALA A 457 -0.85 -22.51 -36.20
C ALA A 457 -0.28 -22.29 -37.60
N ILE A 458 0.58 -21.26 -37.79
CA ILE A 458 1.26 -21.00 -39.06
C ILE A 458 2.14 -22.19 -39.47
N MET A 459 2.92 -22.76 -38.54
CA MET A 459 3.80 -23.89 -38.81
C MET A 459 3.04 -25.16 -39.19
N VAL A 460 1.94 -25.45 -38.50
CA VAL A 460 1.09 -26.61 -38.84
C VAL A 460 0.41 -26.39 -40.20
N ALA A 461 -0.11 -25.20 -40.47
CA ALA A 461 -0.76 -24.84 -41.72
C ALA A 461 0.19 -24.74 -42.92
N TRP A 462 1.47 -24.48 -42.70
CA TRP A 462 2.48 -24.40 -43.77
C TRP A 462 2.60 -25.73 -44.53
N THR A 463 2.52 -26.87 -43.84
CA THR A 463 2.71 -28.18 -44.48
C THR A 463 1.61 -28.59 -45.47
N PRO A 464 0.29 -28.40 -45.22
CA PRO A 464 -0.74 -28.59 -46.23
C PRO A 464 -0.70 -27.51 -47.32
N ILE A 465 -0.38 -26.25 -46.98
CA ILE A 465 -0.28 -25.15 -47.96
C ILE A 465 0.85 -25.43 -48.96
N GLU A 466 2.02 -25.86 -48.49
CA GLU A 466 3.12 -26.31 -49.35
C GLU A 466 2.67 -27.48 -50.24
N ARG A 467 1.94 -28.47 -49.70
CA ARG A 467 1.41 -29.58 -50.50
C ARG A 467 0.42 -29.12 -51.57
N LEU A 468 -0.42 -28.13 -51.30
CA LEU A 468 -1.38 -27.57 -52.26
C LEU A 468 -0.69 -26.74 -53.35
N MET A 469 0.25 -25.86 -52.97
CA MET A 469 1.00 -25.03 -53.92
C MET A 469 1.93 -25.85 -54.83
N PHE A 470 2.55 -26.93 -54.31
CA PHE A 470 3.47 -27.77 -55.08
C PHE A 470 2.82 -28.99 -55.74
N ARG A 471 1.56 -29.35 -55.41
CA ARG A 471 0.78 -30.34 -56.18
C ARG A 471 0.48 -29.86 -57.60
N GLY A 472 0.30 -28.55 -57.80
CA GLY A 472 0.17 -27.95 -59.14
C GLY A 472 1.44 -27.99 -59.99
N ARG A 473 2.58 -28.49 -59.47
CA ARG A 473 3.89 -28.46 -60.15
C ARG A 473 4.51 -29.84 -60.42
N ARG A 474 3.82 -30.95 -60.13
CA ARG A 474 4.30 -32.32 -60.44
C ARG A 474 3.46 -32.99 -61.55
N ARG A 475 3.88 -32.71 -62.78
CA ARG A 475 4.00 -33.58 -63.98
C ARG A 475 2.74 -34.27 -64.53
N ASP A 476 2.28 -33.75 -65.67
CA ASP A 476 2.06 -34.60 -66.85
C ASP A 476 3.45 -35.01 -67.38
N ILE A 477 3.96 -36.17 -66.93
CA ILE A 477 4.89 -36.95 -67.74
C ILE A 477 4.03 -38.03 -68.37
N VAL A 478 3.62 -37.81 -69.61
CA VAL A 478 3.17 -38.87 -70.50
C VAL A 478 4.43 -39.44 -71.14
N THR A 479 4.75 -40.70 -70.83
CA THR A 479 5.69 -41.50 -71.60
C THR A 479 5.06 -41.80 -72.96
N ASP A 480 5.61 -41.23 -74.02
CA ASP A 480 5.30 -41.64 -75.40
C ASP A 480 6.22 -42.82 -75.81
N ALA A 481 5.71 -43.68 -76.68
CA ALA A 481 6.35 -44.90 -77.18
C ALA A 481 7.50 -44.66 -78.17
N THR A 482 8.00 -43.44 -78.32
CA THR A 482 9.15 -43.14 -79.19
C THR A 482 10.07 -42.15 -78.48
N GLY A 483 11.20 -42.65 -77.99
CA GLY A 483 12.16 -41.87 -77.21
C GLY A 483 12.75 -40.71 -78.01
N THR A 484 12.39 -39.47 -77.65
CA THR A 484 13.22 -38.28 -77.95
C THR A 484 12.88 -37.15 -76.97
N GLU A 485 13.90 -36.63 -76.28
CA GLU A 485 13.78 -35.60 -75.23
C GLU A 485 13.85 -34.19 -75.87
N LYS A 486 12.81 -33.37 -75.68
CA LYS A 486 12.87 -31.92 -75.98
C LYS A 486 12.64 -31.10 -74.71
N VAL A 487 13.69 -30.41 -74.29
CA VAL A 487 13.65 -29.37 -73.26
C VAL A 487 12.99 -28.13 -73.88
N LEU A 488 11.81 -27.74 -73.40
CA LEU A 488 11.21 -26.44 -73.73
C LEU A 488 11.24 -25.53 -72.50
N LEU A 489 12.13 -24.55 -72.56
CA LEU A 489 12.14 -23.34 -71.74
C LEU A 489 10.86 -22.54 -72.04
N GLN A 490 10.00 -22.32 -71.05
CA GLN A 490 9.07 -21.19 -71.09
C GLN A 490 9.11 -20.41 -69.77
N GLN A 491 9.65 -19.19 -69.90
CA GLN A 491 9.63 -18.12 -68.92
C GLN A 491 8.22 -17.52 -68.80
N ASN A 492 7.89 -17.10 -67.58
CA ASN A 492 6.70 -16.31 -67.25
C ASN A 492 6.69 -14.96 -67.98
N LEU A 493 5.55 -14.57 -68.55
CA LEU A 493 5.20 -13.15 -68.76
C LEU A 493 3.68 -12.95 -68.67
N ALA A 494 3.29 -12.04 -67.77
CA ALA A 494 2.07 -11.24 -67.73
C ALA A 494 0.69 -11.92 -67.50
N LYS A 495 0.23 -11.87 -66.24
CA LYS A 495 -1.18 -11.64 -65.90
C LYS A 495 -1.39 -10.13 -65.65
N THR A 496 -1.72 -9.37 -66.69
CA THR A 496 -2.48 -8.11 -66.53
C THR A 496 -3.07 -7.66 -67.87
N ALA A 497 -4.37 -7.89 -68.07
CA ALA A 497 -5.31 -7.18 -68.96
C ALA A 497 -6.47 -8.12 -69.33
N ILE A 498 -7.75 -7.77 -69.49
CA ILE A 498 -8.54 -6.54 -69.37
C ILE A 498 -10.01 -7.04 -69.39
N LEU A 499 -10.88 -6.46 -68.55
CA LEU A 499 -12.33 -6.42 -68.75
C LEU A 499 -12.63 -5.14 -69.55
N VAL A 500 -12.83 -5.19 -70.86
CA VAL A 500 -13.57 -4.19 -71.66
C VAL A 500 -14.14 -4.89 -72.91
N PRO A 501 -15.42 -4.66 -73.28
CA PRO A 501 -16.06 -5.36 -74.38
C PRO A 501 -15.67 -4.82 -75.76
N GLU A 502 -15.83 -5.72 -76.71
CA GLU A 502 -15.64 -5.62 -78.15
C GLU A 502 -16.58 -4.59 -78.79
N LYS A 503 -16.03 -3.43 -79.17
CA LYS A 503 -16.50 -2.59 -80.28
C LYS A 503 -15.35 -1.74 -80.79
N GLU A 504 -15.24 -1.66 -82.11
CA GLU A 504 -14.30 -0.81 -82.88
C GLU A 504 -12.85 -1.29 -82.96
N LYS A 505 -12.64 -2.49 -83.50
CA LYS A 505 -11.45 -2.81 -84.32
C LYS A 505 -11.77 -2.52 -85.79
N GLU A 506 -11.87 -1.26 -86.18
CA GLU A 506 -11.82 -0.84 -87.60
C GLU A 506 -11.76 0.68 -87.73
N ALA A 507 -10.67 1.28 -87.24
CA ALA A 507 -10.14 2.55 -87.72
C ALA A 507 -8.76 2.72 -87.09
N VAL A 508 -7.87 3.46 -87.74
CA VAL A 508 -6.48 3.70 -87.32
C VAL A 508 -5.52 2.53 -87.64
N GLY A 509 -5.72 1.90 -88.80
CA GLY A 509 -4.62 1.34 -89.60
C GLY A 509 -3.81 2.41 -90.34
N GLU A 510 -3.71 3.62 -89.78
CA GLU A 510 -3.13 4.77 -90.47
C GLU A 510 -2.48 5.74 -89.46
N LYS A 511 -1.28 5.38 -89.01
CA LYS A 511 -0.18 6.22 -88.48
C LYS A 511 0.64 5.39 -87.51
N LEU A 512 1.71 4.80 -88.02
CA LEU A 512 3.07 4.86 -87.46
C LEU A 512 4.01 3.99 -88.32
N SER A 513 3.92 4.16 -89.64
CA SER A 513 4.97 3.78 -90.58
C SER A 513 5.81 5.03 -90.89
N THR A 514 6.50 5.54 -89.89
CA THR A 514 7.56 6.54 -90.11
C THR A 514 8.51 6.48 -88.93
N ILE A 515 9.81 6.51 -89.22
CA ILE A 515 10.94 6.48 -88.29
C ILE A 515 11.44 5.05 -87.96
N VAL A 516 11.77 4.32 -89.02
CA VAL A 516 13.08 3.63 -89.09
C VAL A 516 13.94 4.52 -89.97
N GLU A 517 15.06 5.04 -89.44
CA GLU A 517 16.34 5.31 -90.14
C GLU A 517 17.16 6.40 -89.41
N ALA A 518 18.24 5.98 -88.75
CA ALA A 518 19.51 6.71 -88.68
C ALA A 518 20.63 5.77 -88.15
N HIS A 519 21.10 4.90 -89.04
CA HIS A 519 22.50 4.61 -89.43
C HIS A 519 23.69 4.53 -88.40
N PRO A 520 24.86 3.90 -88.77
CA PRO A 520 25.36 2.66 -88.13
C PRO A 520 26.91 2.62 -87.87
N LEU A 521 27.44 1.42 -87.50
CA LEU A 521 28.82 0.91 -87.73
C LEU A 521 29.96 1.61 -86.91
N ILE A 522 30.99 0.97 -86.32
CA ILE A 522 32.01 0.04 -86.86
C ILE A 522 32.75 -0.68 -85.68
N GLU A 523 33.11 -1.95 -85.91
CA GLU A 523 34.03 -2.80 -85.14
C GLU A 523 35.50 -2.32 -85.14
N SER A 524 36.30 -2.63 -84.10
CA SER A 524 37.63 -3.23 -84.35
C SER A 524 38.17 -4.03 -83.15
N LYS A 525 38.68 -5.23 -83.46
CA LYS A 525 39.52 -6.13 -82.65
C LYS A 525 41.00 -5.77 -82.85
N ALA A 526 41.84 -5.88 -81.80
CA ALA A 526 43.23 -6.36 -81.85
C ALA A 526 43.79 -6.49 -80.41
N VAL A 527 44.04 -7.68 -79.86
CA VAL A 527 45.26 -8.52 -79.92
C VAL A 527 46.38 -8.12 -78.92
N ARG A 528 46.57 -9.04 -77.94
CA ARG A 528 47.77 -9.54 -77.22
C ARG A 528 48.97 -8.62 -76.91
N LEU A 529 49.44 -8.73 -75.65
CA LEU A 529 50.81 -9.10 -75.16
C LEU A 529 50.79 -8.82 -73.63
N GLY A 530 51.02 -9.77 -72.71
CA GLY A 530 52.24 -10.51 -72.36
C GLY A 530 52.31 -10.46 -70.82
N ALA A 531 52.07 -11.58 -70.11
CA ALA A 531 53.07 -12.50 -69.58
C ALA A 531 53.91 -11.93 -68.42
N GLU A 532 53.66 -12.41 -67.20
CA GLU A 532 54.74 -12.82 -66.29
C GLU A 532 54.29 -14.00 -65.41
N ASN A 533 55.06 -15.09 -65.52
CA ASN A 533 54.97 -16.33 -64.77
C ASN A 533 55.72 -16.20 -63.44
N GLY A 534 55.31 -16.97 -62.42
CA GLY A 534 56.05 -17.05 -61.15
C GLY A 534 55.56 -18.13 -60.17
N THR A 535 55.45 -19.36 -60.65
CA THR A 535 55.70 -20.67 -60.01
C THR A 535 55.77 -20.84 -58.47
N THR A 536 54.86 -21.71 -57.97
CA THR A 536 55.05 -22.92 -57.10
C THR A 536 55.80 -22.89 -55.76
N LYS A 537 55.14 -23.42 -54.73
CA LYS A 537 55.41 -24.67 -53.96
C LYS A 537 54.43 -24.70 -52.76
N THR A 538 53.76 -25.77 -52.37
CA THR A 538 53.78 -27.21 -52.72
C THR A 538 52.42 -27.79 -52.36
#